data_AF-A0A937BDT3-F1
#
_entry.id   AF-A0A937BDT3-F1
#
_cell.length_a   1.000
_cell.length_b   1.000
_cell.length_c   1.000
_cell.angle_alpha   90.00
_cell.angle_beta   90.00
_cell.angle_gamma   90.00
#
_symmetry.space_group_name_H-M   'P 1'
#
loop_
_entity.id
_entity.type
_entity.pdbx_description
1 polymer ?
#
loop_
_entity_poly.entity_id
_entity_poly.type
_entity_poly.pdbx_seq_one_letter_code
_entity_poly.pdbx_strand_id
1 'polypeptide(L)'
;MLMTTGLFLWQDNSTEEEFLVTSSGTYSLTITNDCGNSSDVIQVNYTSDVLPPNLGPDVSLCPGEQVVLLANSPNAGYLWQDFSTEDYLIVTTAGTYIVDVFNDCSLF
;
A
#
# COMPACT_ATOMS: atom_id res chain seq x y z
N MET A 1 -0.20 11.78 -47.44
CA MET A 1 -0.75 10.59 -46.78
C MET A 1 0.42 9.76 -46.32
N LEU A 2 0.73 9.71 -45.03
CA LEU A 2 1.41 8.59 -44.34
C LEU A 2 1.17 8.78 -42.83
N MET A 3 0.81 7.69 -42.14
CA MET A 3 0.24 7.67 -40.80
C MET A 3 1.31 7.90 -39.73
N THR A 4 1.04 8.77 -38.75
CA THR A 4 1.92 9.09 -37.63
C THR A 4 1.75 8.10 -36.46
N THR A 5 1.69 6.80 -36.73
CA THR A 5 1.60 5.78 -35.66
C THR A 5 3.01 5.31 -35.34
N GLY A 6 3.52 5.69 -34.17
CA GLY A 6 4.77 5.14 -33.65
C GLY A 6 4.66 3.64 -33.41
N LEU A 7 5.76 2.91 -33.53
CA LEU A 7 5.86 1.50 -33.15
C LEU A 7 6.05 1.42 -31.64
N PHE A 8 5.13 0.75 -30.94
CA PHE A 8 5.22 0.47 -29.51
C PHE A 8 6.02 -0.82 -29.29
N LEU A 9 6.85 -0.86 -28.25
CA LEU A 9 7.58 -2.04 -27.82
C LEU A 9 7.64 -2.10 -26.30
N TRP A 10 6.93 -3.06 -25.72
CA TRP A 10 6.95 -3.35 -24.29
C TRP A 10 8.09 -4.30 -23.91
N GLN A 11 8.37 -4.43 -22.61
CA GLN A 11 9.43 -5.29 -22.06
C GLN A 11 9.27 -6.78 -22.40
N ASP A 12 8.05 -7.23 -22.72
CA ASP A 12 7.76 -8.60 -23.14
C ASP A 12 7.78 -8.78 -24.67
N ASN A 13 8.21 -7.75 -25.40
CA ASN A 13 8.26 -7.70 -26.85
C ASN A 13 6.88 -7.61 -27.53
N SER A 14 5.82 -7.28 -26.79
CA SER A 14 4.52 -6.91 -27.37
C SER A 14 4.52 -5.48 -27.92
N THR A 15 3.60 -5.20 -28.85
CA THR A 15 3.55 -3.94 -29.61
C THR A 15 2.18 -3.26 -29.58
N GLU A 16 1.32 -3.65 -28.64
CA GLU A 16 0.01 -3.03 -28.43
C GLU A 16 0.17 -1.65 -27.78
N GLU A 17 -0.80 -0.76 -28.01
CA GLU A 17 -0.79 0.59 -27.40
C GLU A 17 -1.01 0.52 -25.87
N GLU A 18 -1.63 -0.56 -25.39
CA GLU A 18 -1.94 -0.81 -23.98
C GLU A 18 -1.25 -2.08 -23.47
N PHE A 19 -0.87 -2.07 -22.19
CA PHE A 19 -0.30 -3.23 -21.50
C PHE A 19 -1.06 -3.51 -20.21
N LEU A 20 -1.67 -4.70 -20.10
CA LEU A 20 -2.39 -5.10 -18.88
C LEU A 20 -1.40 -5.59 -17.82
N VAL A 21 -1.28 -4.83 -16.72
CA VAL A 21 -0.42 -5.18 -15.58
C VAL A 21 -1.20 -6.02 -14.57
N THR A 22 -0.79 -7.28 -14.38
CA THR A 22 -1.43 -8.23 -13.44
C THR A 22 -0.56 -8.64 -12.25
N SER A 23 0.66 -8.11 -12.15
CA SER A 23 1.62 -8.48 -11.09
C SER A 23 2.55 -7.32 -10.77
N SER A 24 3.20 -7.36 -9.60
CA SER A 24 4.30 -6.45 -9.30
C SER A 24 5.45 -6.66 -10.30
N GLY A 25 6.08 -5.57 -10.73
CA GLY A 25 7.19 -5.63 -11.66
C GLY A 25 7.58 -4.28 -12.23
N THR A 26 8.64 -4.29 -13.02
CA THR A 26 9.06 -3.15 -13.83
C THR A 26 8.49 -3.30 -15.23
N TYR A 27 7.82 -2.26 -15.71
CA TYR A 27 7.21 -2.19 -17.03
C TYR A 27 7.89 -1.07 -17.80
N SER A 28 8.27 -1.33 -19.05
CA SER A 28 8.97 -0.35 -19.88
C SER A 28 8.37 -0.33 -21.27
N LEU A 29 8.11 0.87 -21.78
CA LEU A 29 7.63 1.08 -23.13
C LEU A 29 8.67 1.87 -23.91
N THR A 30 8.98 1.42 -25.12
CA THR A 30 9.70 2.20 -26.13
C THR A 30 8.77 2.51 -27.29
N ILE A 31 8.75 3.77 -27.72
CA ILE A 31 8.02 4.23 -28.90
C ILE A 31 9.04 4.69 -29.94
N THR A 32 8.92 4.14 -31.16
CA THR A 32 9.79 4.49 -32.30
C THR A 32 8.98 5.12 -33.41
N ASN A 33 9.45 6.24 -33.95
CA ASN A 33 8.93 6.84 -35.18
C ASN A 33 10.08 7.25 -36.11
N ASP A 34 9.75 7.89 -37.25
CA ASP A 34 10.74 8.34 -38.23
C ASP A 34 11.79 9.31 -37.66
N CYS A 35 11.49 9.97 -36.54
CA CYS A 35 12.39 10.91 -35.88
C CYS A 35 13.28 10.27 -34.80
N GLY A 36 13.00 9.02 -34.39
CA GLY A 36 13.80 8.29 -33.41
C GLY A 36 12.95 7.56 -32.35
N ASN A 37 13.59 7.30 -31.20
CA ASN A 37 13.02 6.49 -30.13
C ASN A 37 12.87 7.30 -28.84
N SER A 38 11.83 7.02 -28.09
CA SER A 38 11.65 7.48 -26.71
C SER A 38 11.23 6.31 -25.83
N SER A 39 11.63 6.29 -24.56
CA SER A 39 11.27 5.22 -23.64
C SER A 39 10.96 5.74 -22.26
N ASP A 40 10.03 5.08 -21.57
CA ASP A 40 9.71 5.31 -20.17
C ASP A 40 9.64 3.99 -19.39
N VAL A 41 9.86 4.06 -18.09
CA VAL A 41 9.89 2.91 -17.18
C VAL A 41 9.11 3.22 -15.91
N ILE A 42 8.18 2.33 -15.56
CA ILE A 42 7.42 2.40 -14.31
C ILE A 42 7.65 1.15 -13.47
N GLN A 43 7.57 1.31 -12.15
CA GLN A 43 7.52 0.21 -11.20
C GLN A 43 6.11 0.10 -10.64
N VAL A 44 5.51 -1.08 -10.76
CA VAL A 44 4.20 -1.38 -10.18
C VAL A 44 4.42 -2.35 -9.02
N ASN A 45 3.84 -2.04 -7.86
CA ASN A 45 3.90 -2.89 -6.67
C ASN A 45 2.46 -3.19 -6.22
N TYR A 46 2.07 -4.46 -6.31
CA TYR A 46 0.88 -4.99 -5.65
C TYR A 46 1.24 -5.23 -4.19
N THR A 47 0.57 -4.52 -3.28
CA THR A 47 0.64 -4.78 -1.85
C THR A 47 -0.55 -5.66 -1.45
N SER A 48 -0.38 -6.45 -0.39
CA SER A 48 -1.47 -7.26 0.17
C SER A 48 -2.32 -6.40 1.09
N ASP A 49 -3.59 -6.77 1.29
CA ASP A 49 -4.43 -6.14 2.32
C ASP A 49 -3.78 -6.26 3.69
N VAL A 50 -4.08 -5.27 4.54
CA VAL A 50 -3.65 -5.30 5.92
C VAL A 50 -4.46 -6.33 6.71
N LEU A 51 -3.79 -7.10 7.55
CA LEU A 51 -4.46 -7.97 8.51
C LEU A 51 -5.26 -7.11 9.50
N PRO A 52 -6.52 -7.47 9.82
CA PRO A 52 -7.28 -6.75 10.82
C PRO A 52 -6.54 -6.70 12.16
N PRO A 53 -6.57 -5.56 12.89
CA PRO A 53 -5.94 -5.46 14.20
C PRO A 53 -6.54 -6.45 15.20
N ASN A 54 -5.69 -6.95 16.09
CA ASN A 54 -6.11 -7.75 17.24
C ASN A 54 -5.44 -7.21 18.51
N LEU A 55 -6.19 -6.44 19.28
CA LEU A 55 -5.73 -5.84 20.54
C LEU A 55 -5.68 -6.84 21.72
N GLY A 56 -6.11 -8.08 21.49
CA GLY A 56 -6.27 -9.09 22.53
C GLY A 56 -7.66 -9.06 23.19
N PRO A 57 -7.85 -9.86 24.24
CA PRO A 57 -9.11 -9.88 25.00
C PRO A 57 -9.27 -8.63 25.86
N ASP A 58 -10.50 -8.35 26.29
CA ASP A 58 -10.80 -7.28 27.25
C ASP A 58 -10.06 -7.51 28.59
N VAL A 59 -9.55 -6.43 29.17
CA VAL A 59 -8.78 -6.47 30.42
C VAL A 59 -9.42 -5.56 31.47
N SER A 60 -9.43 -6.01 32.73
CA SER A 60 -9.79 -5.17 33.88
C SER A 60 -8.52 -4.68 34.57
N LEU A 61 -8.46 -3.37 34.86
CA LEU A 61 -7.31 -2.73 35.51
C LEU A 61 -7.66 -2.31 36.94
N CYS A 62 -6.73 -2.50 37.87
CA CYS A 62 -6.78 -1.92 39.20
C CYS A 62 -6.26 -0.46 39.20
N PRO A 63 -6.59 0.36 40.21
CA PRO A 63 -6.05 1.72 40.30
C PRO A 63 -4.52 1.74 40.28
N GLY A 64 -3.95 2.46 39.32
CA GLY A 64 -2.50 2.59 39.14
C GLY A 64 -1.87 1.53 38.22
N GLU A 65 -2.64 0.56 37.74
CA GLU A 65 -2.17 -0.36 36.70
C GLU A 65 -2.23 0.26 35.31
N GLN A 66 -1.45 -0.30 34.40
CA GLN A 66 -1.43 0.08 32.99
C GLN A 66 -1.36 -1.19 32.13
N VAL A 67 -1.91 -1.10 30.92
CA VAL A 67 -1.79 -2.15 29.89
C VAL A 67 -1.24 -1.54 28.61
N VAL A 68 -0.46 -2.33 27.88
CA VAL A 68 0.01 -1.97 26.54
C VAL A 68 -0.86 -2.71 25.54
N LEU A 69 -1.59 -1.96 24.72
CA LEU A 69 -2.32 -2.49 23.57
C LEU A 69 -1.37 -2.52 22.37
N LEU A 70 -1.31 -3.64 21.67
CA LEU A 70 -0.51 -3.80 20.46
C LEU A 70 -1.45 -4.00 19.27
N ALA A 71 -1.26 -3.23 18.19
CA ALA A 71 -2.10 -3.34 17.00
C ALA A 71 -1.88 -4.67 16.23
N ASN A 72 -0.69 -5.28 16.38
CA ASN A 72 -0.33 -6.61 15.85
C ASN A 72 -0.53 -6.78 14.33
N SER A 73 -0.39 -5.71 13.55
CA SER A 73 -0.65 -5.71 12.10
C SER A 73 0.62 -5.31 11.32
N PRO A 74 1.51 -6.26 10.99
CA PRO A 74 2.82 -5.94 10.42
C PRO A 74 2.72 -5.22 9.07
N ASN A 75 3.69 -4.34 8.80
CA ASN A 75 3.79 -3.55 7.57
C ASN A 75 2.57 -2.65 7.31
N ALA A 76 1.98 -2.12 8.37
CA ALA A 76 0.85 -1.20 8.32
C ALA A 76 1.16 0.14 9.00
N GLY A 77 0.41 1.16 8.62
CA GLY A 77 0.24 2.39 9.38
C GLY A 77 -0.86 2.23 10.42
N TYR A 78 -0.75 3.00 11.51
CA TYR A 78 -1.67 2.98 12.64
C TYR A 78 -2.17 4.39 12.94
N LEU A 79 -3.43 4.49 13.33
CA LEU A 79 -4.00 5.70 13.91
C LEU A 79 -4.87 5.32 15.10
N TRP A 80 -4.40 5.65 16.29
CA TRP A 80 -5.16 5.49 17.52
C TRP A 80 -6.14 6.66 17.71
N GLN A 81 -7.12 6.48 18.59
CA GLN A 81 -8.13 7.50 18.84
C GLN A 81 -7.58 8.81 19.44
N ASP A 82 -6.35 8.81 19.96
CA ASP A 82 -5.63 9.98 20.47
C ASP A 82 -4.71 10.63 19.43
N PHE A 83 -4.82 10.20 18.17
CA PHE A 83 -3.98 10.61 17.04
C PHE A 83 -2.51 10.16 17.10
N SER A 84 -2.16 9.25 18.02
CA SER A 84 -0.86 8.58 17.97
C SER A 84 -0.79 7.57 16.81
N THR A 85 0.43 7.30 16.35
CA THR A 85 0.70 6.49 15.14
C THR A 85 1.68 5.34 15.40
N GLU A 86 2.05 5.12 16.66
CA GLU A 86 2.87 3.98 17.07
C GLU A 86 2.08 2.67 16.93
N ASP A 87 2.78 1.54 16.85
CA ASP A 87 2.15 0.21 16.79
C ASP A 87 1.59 -0.25 18.15
N TYR A 88 1.72 0.59 19.18
CA TYR A 88 1.24 0.36 20.53
C TYR A 88 0.56 1.59 21.15
N LEU A 89 -0.27 1.36 22.15
CA LEU A 89 -0.85 2.39 23.01
C LEU A 89 -0.78 1.98 24.48
N ILE A 90 -0.33 2.89 25.35
CA ILE A 90 -0.29 2.67 26.80
C ILE A 90 -1.58 3.20 27.41
N VAL A 91 -2.35 2.30 28.02
CA VAL A 91 -3.65 2.58 28.62
C VAL A 91 -3.55 2.59 30.13
N THR A 92 -3.97 3.70 30.75
CA THR A 92 -3.99 3.91 32.21
C THR A 92 -5.40 4.18 32.75
N THR A 93 -6.39 4.29 31.86
CA THR A 93 -7.78 4.63 32.21
C THR A 93 -8.73 3.62 31.58
N ALA A 94 -9.84 3.32 32.26
CA ALA A 94 -10.88 2.47 31.69
C ALA A 94 -11.57 3.18 30.51
N GLY A 95 -11.85 2.43 29.45
CA GLY A 95 -12.53 2.93 28.26
C GLY A 95 -12.47 1.95 27.09
N THR A 96 -13.15 2.29 26.00
CA THR A 96 -13.01 1.60 24.72
C THR A 96 -11.88 2.23 23.94
N TYR A 97 -10.99 1.39 23.41
CA TYR A 97 -9.85 1.79 22.60
C TYR A 97 -10.02 1.28 21.18
N ILE A 98 -9.67 2.12 20.20
CA ILE A 98 -9.86 1.86 18.77
C ILE A 98 -8.57 2.22 18.06
N VAL A 99 -8.14 1.37 17.12
CA VAL A 99 -7.03 1.63 16.22
C VAL A 99 -7.50 1.40 14.80
N ASP A 100 -7.28 2.38 13.94
CA ASP A 100 -7.39 2.22 12.50
C ASP A 100 -6.05 1.73 11.97
N VAL A 101 -6.09 0.67 11.17
CA VAL A 101 -4.90 0.07 10.56
C VAL A 101 -5.06 0.14 9.05
N PHE A 102 -4.06 0.67 8.37
CA PHE A 102 -4.13 0.92 6.94
C PHE A 102 -2.78 0.72 6.25
N ASN A 103 -2.84 0.49 4.94
CA ASN A 103 -1.72 0.61 4.03
C ASN A 103 -2.18 1.30 2.75
N ASP A 104 -1.32 1.35 1.73
CA ASP A 104 -1.60 1.97 0.44
C ASP A 104 -2.88 1.43 -0.25
N CYS A 105 -3.27 0.18 0.02
CA CYS A 105 -4.48 -0.45 -0.52
C CYS A 105 -5.71 -0.28 0.37
N SER A 106 -5.54 0.03 1.66
CA SER A 106 -6.64 0.14 2.63
C SER A 106 -7.13 1.56 2.86
N LEU A 107 -6.68 2.53 2.05
CA LEU A 107 -7.07 3.94 2.14
C LEU A 107 -8.36 4.29 1.35
N PHE A 108 -9.11 3.28 0.88
CA PHE A 108 -10.31 3.47 0.04
C PHE A 108 -11.52 2.70 0.55
#